data_AF-A0AAW8LEN6-F1
#
_entry.id   AF-A0AAW8LEN6-F1
#
_cell.length_a   1.000
_cell.length_b   1.000
_cell.length_c   1.000
_cell.angle_alpha   90.00
_cell.angle_beta   90.00
_cell.angle_gamma   90.00
#
_symmetry.space_group_name_H-M   'P 1'
#
loop_
_entity.id
_entity.type
_entity.pdbx_description
1 polymer ?
#
loop_
_entity_poly.entity_id
_entity_poly.type
_entity_poly.pdbx_seq_one_letter_code
_entity_poly.pdbx_strand_id
1 'polypeptide(L)'
;MTRFRASGEGLYSDAVVRFSKLDTNNWKPLLAFRKRLIAGEVAPEPSTASVAPTAAASETTSARRIRNTSCRPIDATKKQQILDLARTGMSVGQIAAQVGVAETTVRATCRQASQPRRRRRFTNDDLRRARQLHAQGRTYIEIGLELGFGRDTVKKHLATER
;
A
#
# COMPACT_ATOMS: atom_id res chain seq x y z
N MET A 1 -20.29 -23.60 50.91
CA MET A 1 -20.76 -22.40 51.64
C MET A 1 -19.56 -21.46 51.71
N THR A 2 -19.56 -20.22 51.23
CA THR A 2 -20.67 -19.32 50.86
C THR A 2 -20.09 -18.28 49.89
N ARG A 3 -20.87 -17.92 48.87
CA ARG A 3 -20.56 -16.87 47.89
C ARG A 3 -20.56 -15.50 48.57
N PHE A 4 -19.64 -14.63 48.20
CA PHE A 4 -19.88 -13.18 48.26
C PHE A 4 -19.97 -12.64 46.84
N ARG A 5 -21.18 -12.20 46.49
CA ARG A 5 -21.51 -11.45 45.28
C ARG A 5 -21.96 -10.09 45.80
N ALA A 6 -21.25 -9.03 45.45
CA ALA A 6 -21.72 -7.67 45.61
C ALA A 6 -21.48 -6.95 44.29
N SER A 7 -22.59 -6.57 43.66
CA SER A 7 -22.67 -5.73 42.48
C SER A 7 -22.04 -4.37 42.73
N GLY A 8 -21.33 -3.85 41.75
CA GLY A 8 -20.88 -2.46 41.68
C GLY A 8 -20.70 -2.08 40.22
N GLU A 9 -21.71 -1.41 39.68
CA GLU A 9 -21.65 -0.72 38.39
C GLU A 9 -20.55 0.36 38.45
N GLY A 10 -19.77 0.51 37.38
CA GLY A 10 -18.99 1.73 37.18
C GLY A 10 -17.58 1.55 36.62
N LEU A 11 -17.44 1.90 35.34
CA LEU A 11 -16.32 2.70 34.82
C LEU A 11 -14.91 2.09 34.87
N TYR A 12 -14.63 1.08 34.04
CA TYR A 12 -13.27 0.85 33.52
C TYR A 12 -13.17 1.25 32.04
N SER A 13 -13.68 2.44 31.73
CA SER A 13 -13.63 3.04 30.37
C SER A 13 -12.97 4.42 30.35
N ASP A 14 -12.46 4.92 31.48
CA ASP A 14 -12.07 6.32 31.62
C ASP A 14 -10.62 6.64 31.23
N ALA A 15 -9.93 5.72 30.55
CA ALA A 15 -8.58 5.95 30.03
C ALA A 15 -8.48 5.67 28.51
N VAL A 16 -9.57 5.87 27.77
CA VAL A 16 -9.54 5.73 26.30
C VAL A 16 -8.96 7.00 25.67
N VAL A 17 -7.63 7.04 25.55
CA VAL A 17 -6.94 8.03 24.72
C VAL A 17 -7.33 7.77 23.25
N ARG A 18 -8.02 8.70 22.59
CA ARG A 18 -8.37 8.57 21.16
C ARG A 18 -7.11 8.73 20.30
N PHE A 19 -6.47 7.62 19.95
CA PHE A 19 -5.27 7.57 19.11
C PHE A 19 -5.48 7.92 17.63
N SER A 20 -6.72 8.12 17.18
CA SER A 20 -7.03 8.24 15.75
C SER A 20 -6.66 9.58 15.10
N LYS A 21 -6.19 10.57 15.86
CA LYS A 21 -5.78 11.90 15.34
C LYS A 21 -4.35 12.31 15.66
N LEU A 22 -3.55 11.46 16.32
CA LEU A 22 -2.14 11.75 16.55
C LEU A 22 -1.36 11.29 15.32
N ASP A 23 -1.01 12.25 14.45
CA ASP A 23 -0.07 12.01 13.35
C ASP A 23 1.19 11.31 13.90
N THR A 24 1.58 10.24 13.21
CA THR A 24 2.51 9.16 13.61
C THR A 24 3.95 9.55 14.02
N ASN A 25 4.25 10.81 14.32
CA ASN A 25 5.59 11.26 14.71
C ASN A 25 5.67 12.15 15.95
N ASN A 26 4.56 12.50 16.60
CA ASN A 26 4.60 13.31 17.82
C ASN A 26 4.62 12.42 19.09
N TRP A 27 5.75 11.78 19.35
CA TRP A 27 5.95 10.88 20.50
C TRP A 27 6.13 11.61 21.85
N LYS A 28 6.37 12.92 21.81
CA LYS A 28 6.63 13.74 23.02
C LYS A 28 5.43 13.76 23.98
N PRO A 29 4.18 14.03 23.54
CA PRO A 29 2.99 13.92 24.38
C PRO A 29 2.83 12.54 25.01
N LEU A 30 3.13 11.47 24.25
CA LEU A 30 2.97 10.09 24.71
C LEU A 30 3.97 9.71 25.80
N LEU A 31 5.23 10.14 25.66
CA LEU A 31 6.25 9.94 26.69
C LEU A 31 5.98 10.79 27.93
N ALA A 32 5.48 12.02 27.77
CA ALA A 32 5.08 12.86 28.90
C ALA A 32 3.93 12.21 29.69
N PHE A 33 2.91 11.70 28.99
CA PHE A 33 1.80 10.98 29.60
C PHE A 33 2.26 9.70 30.32
N ARG A 34 3.11 8.87 29.68
CA ARG A 34 3.68 7.67 30.31
C ARG A 34 4.48 8.00 31.57
N LYS A 35 5.29 9.07 31.55
CA LYS A 35 6.06 9.50 32.73
C LYS A 35 5.15 9.92 33.88
N ARG A 36 4.09 10.67 33.59
CA ARG A 36 3.08 11.09 34.59
C ARG A 36 2.30 9.91 35.17
N LEU A 37 1.95 8.92 34.34
CA LEU A 37 1.33 7.67 34.82
C LEU A 37 2.25 6.89 35.75
N ILE A 38 3.53 6.74 35.40
CA ILE A 38 4.51 6.04 36.24
C ILE A 38 4.77 6.81 37.54
N ALA A 39 4.73 8.14 37.49
CA ALA A 39 4.86 9.01 38.66
C ALA A 39 3.58 9.06 39.53
N GLY A 40 2.48 8.39 39.13
CA GLY A 40 1.22 8.36 39.88
C GLY A 40 0.48 9.70 39.90
N GLU A 41 0.79 10.60 38.97
CA GLU A 41 0.51 12.03 39.10
C GLU A 41 -0.73 12.52 38.32
N VAL A 42 -1.71 11.64 38.02
CA VAL A 42 -2.88 12.05 37.22
C VAL A 42 -4.21 11.61 37.82
N ALA A 43 -4.87 12.57 38.49
CA ALA A 43 -6.32 12.73 38.52
C ALA A 43 -6.80 13.38 37.20
N PRO A 44 -8.02 13.07 36.72
CA PRO A 44 -8.54 13.57 35.45
C PRO A 44 -9.08 14.99 35.60
N GLU A 45 -8.55 15.95 34.83
CA GLU A 45 -9.14 17.29 34.67
C GLU A 45 -9.64 17.45 33.22
N PRO A 46 -10.87 17.95 33.01
CA PRO A 46 -11.51 18.00 31.70
C PRO A 46 -11.06 19.19 30.85
N SER A 47 -11.12 18.94 29.54
CA SER A 47 -10.93 19.85 28.41
C SER A 47 -11.39 21.29 28.64
N THR A 48 -10.45 22.24 28.50
CA THR A 48 -10.79 23.60 28.06
C THR A 48 -10.46 23.72 26.57
N ALA A 49 -11.52 23.89 25.78
CA ALA A 49 -11.45 24.28 24.38
C ALA A 49 -10.72 25.63 24.25
N SER A 50 -9.77 25.73 23.32
CA SER A 50 -9.30 27.03 22.86
C SER A 50 -9.01 27.00 21.37
N VAL A 51 -9.62 27.97 20.71
CA VAL A 51 -9.72 28.19 19.28
C VAL A 51 -8.48 28.93 18.79
N ALA A 52 -7.93 28.51 17.65
CA ALA A 52 -7.26 29.43 16.73
C ALA A 52 -7.29 28.85 15.30
N PRO A 53 -7.76 29.62 14.29
CA PRO A 53 -7.62 29.25 12.89
C PRO A 53 -6.26 29.75 12.39
N THR A 54 -5.34 28.83 12.07
CA THR A 54 -4.09 29.21 11.42
C THR A 54 -4.24 29.07 9.91
N ALA A 55 -4.19 30.22 9.26
CA ALA A 55 -4.20 30.41 7.83
C ALA A 55 -3.07 29.64 7.12
N ALA A 56 -3.40 29.25 5.88
CA ALA A 56 -2.53 29.21 4.71
C ALA A 56 -1.10 28.69 4.89
N ALA A 57 -0.91 27.42 4.53
CA ALA A 57 0.29 26.99 3.81
C ALA A 57 -0.06 25.77 2.97
N SER A 58 -0.67 26.00 1.80
CA SER A 58 -0.66 25.03 0.71
C SER A 58 0.76 24.97 0.15
N GLU A 59 1.67 24.34 0.89
CA GLU A 59 2.96 23.94 0.37
C GLU A 59 2.76 22.66 -0.42
N THR A 60 2.78 22.82 -1.74
CA THR A 60 2.84 21.79 -2.75
C THR A 60 3.76 20.66 -2.30
N THR A 61 3.17 19.47 -2.07
CA THR A 61 3.86 18.22 -1.75
C THR A 61 4.83 17.84 -2.86
N SER A 62 6.01 18.44 -2.86
CA SER A 62 7.17 17.92 -3.59
C SER A 62 7.62 16.66 -2.85
N ALA A 63 7.46 15.51 -3.49
CA ALA A 63 7.85 14.23 -2.94
C ALA A 63 9.28 14.32 -2.37
N ARG A 64 9.38 14.13 -1.05
CA ARG A 64 10.62 14.20 -0.26
C ARG A 64 11.76 13.49 -1.01
N ARG A 65 12.70 14.27 -1.55
CA ARG A 65 13.89 13.77 -2.28
C ARG A 65 14.54 12.65 -1.46
N ILE A 66 14.80 11.50 -2.08
CA ILE A 66 15.49 10.39 -1.42
C ILE A 66 16.86 10.91 -0.98
N ARG A 67 17.07 11.05 0.34
CA ARG A 67 18.27 11.65 0.93
C ARG A 67 19.49 10.72 0.87
N ASN A 68 19.27 9.42 0.70
CA ASN A 68 20.34 8.45 0.52
C ASN A 68 20.55 8.14 -0.97
N THR A 69 21.69 8.57 -1.51
CA THR A 69 22.09 8.30 -2.90
C THR A 69 22.20 6.81 -3.19
N SER A 70 22.52 5.97 -2.20
CA SER A 70 22.58 4.52 -2.35
C SER A 70 21.20 3.85 -2.49
N CYS A 71 20.12 4.53 -2.07
CA CYS A 71 18.74 4.07 -2.24
C CYS A 71 18.09 4.62 -3.52
N ARG A 72 18.86 5.29 -4.39
CA ARG A 72 18.35 5.83 -5.64
C ARG A 72 17.93 4.68 -6.56
N PRO A 73 16.70 4.72 -7.12
CA PRO A 73 16.31 3.76 -8.15
C PRO A 73 17.30 3.80 -9.32
N ILE A 74 17.69 2.63 -9.80
CA ILE A 74 18.64 2.50 -10.91
C ILE A 74 18.04 3.11 -12.17
N ASP A 75 18.88 3.81 -12.94
CA ASP A 75 18.51 4.39 -14.23
C ASP A 75 18.00 3.31 -15.20
N ALA A 76 17.01 3.68 -16.03
CA ALA A 76 16.40 2.77 -16.99
C ALA A 76 17.41 2.17 -17.98
N THR A 77 18.45 2.94 -18.35
CA THR A 77 19.53 2.51 -19.25
C THR A 77 20.35 1.37 -18.65
N LYS A 78 20.79 1.52 -17.38
CA LYS A 78 21.51 0.46 -16.65
C LYS A 78 20.65 -0.79 -16.47
N LYS A 79 19.34 -0.64 -16.27
CA LYS A 79 18.42 -1.79 -16.22
C LYS A 79 18.36 -2.55 -17.55
N GLN A 80 18.28 -1.84 -18.68
CA GLN A 80 18.30 -2.47 -20.00
C GLN A 80 19.63 -3.19 -20.25
N GLN A 81 20.75 -2.53 -19.94
CA GLN A 81 22.08 -3.12 -20.06
C GLN A 81 22.22 -4.42 -19.24
N ILE A 82 21.69 -4.46 -18.02
CA ILE A 82 21.65 -5.69 -17.19
C ILE A 82 20.84 -6.80 -17.88
N LEU A 83 19.69 -6.47 -18.47
CA LEU A 83 18.83 -7.47 -19.14
C LEU A 83 19.46 -8.01 -20.41
N ASP A 84 20.14 -7.16 -21.19
CA ASP A 84 20.78 -7.59 -22.43
C ASP A 84 21.99 -8.49 -22.14
N LEU A 85 22.81 -8.15 -21.14
CA LEU A 85 23.90 -9.03 -20.69
C LEU A 85 23.40 -10.31 -20.01
N ALA A 86 22.24 -10.27 -19.34
CA ALA A 86 21.63 -11.48 -18.79
C ALA A 86 21.13 -12.41 -19.91
N ARG A 87 20.65 -11.88 -21.03
CA ARG A 87 20.21 -12.66 -22.20
C ARG A 87 21.35 -13.36 -22.92
N THR A 88 22.57 -12.81 -22.87
CA THR A 88 23.76 -13.45 -23.47
C THR A 88 24.31 -14.61 -22.63
N GLY A 89 23.75 -14.88 -21.45
CA GLY A 89 24.15 -15.99 -20.59
C GLY A 89 25.34 -15.69 -19.66
N MET A 90 25.71 -14.42 -19.49
CA MET A 90 26.77 -14.02 -18.55
C MET A 90 26.38 -14.29 -17.09
N SER A 91 27.39 -14.54 -16.25
CA SER A 91 27.16 -14.71 -14.81
C SER A 91 26.77 -13.38 -14.14
N VAL A 92 25.99 -13.46 -13.06
CA VAL A 92 25.53 -12.28 -12.29
C VAL A 92 26.70 -11.43 -11.80
N GLY A 93 27.81 -12.04 -11.37
CA GLY A 93 29.00 -11.35 -10.90
C GLY A 93 29.72 -10.57 -12.02
N GLN A 94 29.81 -11.15 -13.22
CA GLN A 94 30.39 -10.47 -14.39
C GLN A 94 29.54 -9.27 -14.81
N ILE A 95 28.21 -9.42 -14.82
CA ILE A 95 27.27 -8.33 -15.14
C ILE A 95 27.39 -7.20 -14.11
N ALA A 96 27.47 -7.55 -12.83
CA ALA A 96 27.63 -6.60 -11.73
C ALA A 96 28.91 -5.76 -11.86
N ALA A 97 30.04 -6.42 -12.14
CA ALA A 97 31.33 -5.76 -12.35
C ALA A 97 31.32 -4.84 -13.58
N GLN A 98 30.73 -5.29 -14.69
CA GLN A 98 30.71 -4.51 -15.94
C GLN A 98 29.78 -3.29 -15.87
N VAL A 99 28.63 -3.40 -15.22
CA VAL A 99 27.65 -2.29 -15.11
C VAL A 99 27.94 -1.40 -13.89
N GLY A 100 28.79 -1.86 -12.96
CA GLY A 100 29.11 -1.14 -11.73
C GLY A 100 27.93 -1.11 -10.75
N VAL A 101 27.24 -2.24 -10.58
CA VAL A 101 26.09 -2.39 -9.67
C VAL A 101 26.30 -3.57 -8.73
N ALA A 102 25.65 -3.58 -7.57
CA ALA A 102 25.67 -4.74 -6.68
C ALA A 102 25.00 -5.96 -7.33
N GLU A 103 25.47 -7.18 -7.02
CA GLU A 103 24.85 -8.41 -7.53
C GLU A 103 23.36 -8.53 -7.15
N THR A 104 22.99 -8.04 -5.97
CA THR A 104 21.60 -8.04 -5.49
C THR A 104 20.69 -7.26 -6.42
N THR A 105 21.18 -6.15 -6.97
CA THR A 105 20.50 -5.32 -7.97
C THR A 105 20.32 -6.08 -9.28
N VAL A 106 21.35 -6.80 -9.76
CA VAL A 106 21.26 -7.63 -10.97
C VAL A 106 20.19 -8.70 -10.80
N ARG A 107 20.24 -9.47 -9.69
CA ARG A 107 19.23 -10.50 -9.40
C ARG A 107 17.83 -9.93 -9.29
N ALA A 108 17.66 -8.80 -8.62
CA ALA A 108 16.36 -8.14 -8.49
C ALA A 108 15.82 -7.68 -9.86
N THR A 109 16.67 -7.12 -10.72
CA THR A 109 16.28 -6.65 -12.05
C THR A 109 15.88 -7.80 -12.96
N CYS A 110 16.67 -8.89 -12.99
CA CYS A 110 16.33 -10.09 -13.76
C CYS A 110 15.03 -10.71 -13.24
N ARG A 111 14.85 -10.83 -11.92
CA ARG A 111 13.61 -11.34 -11.32
C ARG A 111 12.39 -10.51 -11.69
N GLN A 112 12.50 -9.18 -11.63
CA GLN A 112 11.41 -8.27 -12.01
C GLN A 112 11.05 -8.40 -13.49
N ALA A 113 12.05 -8.59 -14.37
CA ALA A 113 11.82 -8.77 -15.80
C ALA A 113 11.19 -10.13 -16.14
N SER A 114 11.56 -11.18 -15.41
CA SER A 114 10.96 -12.51 -15.54
C SER A 114 9.63 -12.66 -14.80
N GLN A 115 9.25 -11.71 -13.94
CA GLN A 115 8.04 -11.83 -13.14
C GLN A 115 6.81 -11.74 -14.05
N PRO A 116 5.85 -12.68 -13.94
CA PRO A 116 4.65 -12.63 -14.74
C PRO A 116 3.93 -11.31 -14.48
N ARG A 117 3.65 -10.57 -15.55
CA ARG A 117 2.88 -9.34 -15.44
C ARG A 117 1.52 -9.67 -14.85
N ARG A 118 1.12 -8.92 -13.82
CA ARG A 118 -0.21 -9.06 -13.23
C ARG A 118 -1.23 -8.91 -14.35
N ARG A 119 -2.17 -9.87 -14.43
CA ARG A 119 -3.26 -9.81 -15.41
C ARG A 119 -4.01 -8.49 -15.24
N ARG A 120 -4.33 -7.84 -16.36
CA ARG A 120 -5.11 -6.60 -16.37
C ARG A 120 -6.46 -6.84 -15.68
N ARG A 121 -6.97 -5.83 -14.96
CA ARG A 121 -8.30 -5.88 -14.34
C ARG A 121 -9.39 -5.65 -15.38
N PHE A 122 -10.53 -6.30 -15.19
CA PHE A 122 -11.73 -6.03 -15.97
C PHE A 122 -12.22 -4.61 -15.66
N THR A 123 -12.28 -3.76 -16.69
CA THR A 123 -12.62 -2.34 -16.61
C THR A 123 -14.06 -2.12 -17.07
N ASN A 124 -14.68 -0.99 -16.69
CA ASN A 124 -16.03 -0.63 -17.16
C ASN A 124 -16.14 -0.55 -18.69
N ASP A 125 -15.08 -0.12 -19.38
CA ASP A 125 -15.04 -0.14 -20.84
C ASP A 125 -15.10 -1.55 -21.42
N ASP A 126 -14.40 -2.51 -20.80
CA ASP A 126 -14.45 -3.92 -21.20
C ASP A 126 -15.85 -4.48 -20.98
N LEU A 127 -16.53 -4.04 -19.91
CA LEU A 127 -17.89 -4.44 -19.62
C LEU A 127 -18.88 -3.94 -20.68
N ARG A 128 -18.79 -2.66 -21.04
CA ARG A 128 -19.61 -2.07 -22.10
C ARG A 128 -19.41 -2.80 -23.43
N ARG A 129 -18.15 -3.08 -23.79
CA ARG A 129 -17.82 -3.80 -25.02
C ARG A 129 -18.29 -5.26 -24.98
N ALA A 130 -18.12 -5.95 -23.85
CA ALA A 130 -18.62 -7.31 -23.64
C ALA A 130 -20.15 -7.40 -23.79
N ARG A 131 -20.89 -6.41 -23.28
CA ARG A 131 -22.35 -6.33 -23.47
C ARG A 131 -22.74 -6.16 -24.92
N GLN A 132 -22.08 -5.25 -25.64
CA GLN A 132 -22.36 -5.02 -27.04
C GLN A 132 -22.14 -6.30 -27.87
N LEU A 133 -21.03 -6.98 -27.64
CA LEU A 133 -20.73 -8.25 -28.32
C LEU A 133 -21.71 -9.36 -27.94
N HIS A 134 -22.11 -9.43 -26.67
CA HIS A 134 -23.12 -10.40 -26.22
C HIS A 134 -24.50 -10.12 -26.82
N ALA A 135 -24.88 -8.85 -26.99
CA ALA A 135 -26.11 -8.45 -27.67
C ALA A 135 -26.09 -8.82 -29.16
N GLN A 136 -24.91 -8.90 -29.78
CA GLN A 136 -24.71 -9.42 -31.15
C GLN A 136 -24.75 -10.95 -31.23
N GLY A 137 -24.98 -11.65 -30.11
CA GLY A 137 -25.04 -13.11 -30.06
C GLY A 137 -23.68 -13.82 -30.00
N ARG A 138 -22.58 -13.09 -29.76
CA ARG A 138 -21.26 -13.70 -29.55
C ARG A 138 -21.23 -14.52 -28.27
N THR A 139 -20.53 -15.65 -28.31
CA THR A 139 -20.34 -16.52 -27.16
C THR A 139 -19.36 -15.91 -26.15
N TYR A 140 -19.46 -16.29 -24.87
CA TYR A 140 -18.55 -15.80 -23.82
C TYR A 140 -17.07 -16.12 -24.10
N ILE A 141 -16.80 -17.17 -24.88
CA ILE A 141 -15.44 -17.55 -25.26
C ILE A 141 -14.90 -16.56 -26.30
N GLU A 142 -15.65 -16.27 -27.35
CA GLU A 142 -15.27 -15.30 -28.38
C GLU A 142 -15.06 -13.90 -27.79
N ILE A 143 -15.97 -13.46 -26.90
CA ILE A 143 -15.86 -12.17 -26.21
C ILE A 143 -14.59 -12.13 -25.34
N GLY A 144 -14.29 -13.22 -24.62
CA GLY A 144 -13.09 -13.33 -23.82
C GLY A 144 -11.82 -13.24 -24.67
N LEU A 145 -11.79 -13.92 -25.82
CA LEU A 145 -10.66 -13.87 -26.74
C LEU A 145 -10.45 -12.46 -27.32
N GLU A 146 -11.53 -11.77 -27.72
CA GLU A 146 -11.44 -10.40 -28.23
C GLU A 146 -10.93 -9.40 -27.18
N LEU A 147 -11.36 -9.56 -25.92
CA LEU A 147 -11.00 -8.65 -24.83
C LEU A 147 -9.74 -9.07 -24.05
N GLY A 148 -9.17 -10.24 -24.31
CA GLY A 148 -8.02 -10.79 -23.60
C GLY A 148 -8.35 -11.33 -22.19
N PHE A 149 -9.59 -11.75 -21.95
CA PHE A 149 -10.04 -12.33 -20.68
C PHE A 149 -10.49 -13.79 -20.82
N GLY A 150 -10.44 -14.53 -19.71
CA GLY A 150 -11.00 -15.88 -19.68
C GLY A 150 -12.53 -15.86 -19.73
N ARG A 151 -13.13 -16.91 -20.31
CA ARG A 151 -14.59 -17.11 -20.39
C ARG A 151 -15.31 -16.82 -19.07
N ASP A 152 -14.78 -17.35 -17.96
CA ASP A 152 -15.41 -17.22 -16.64
C ASP A 152 -15.37 -15.79 -16.10
N THR A 153 -14.36 -15.01 -16.49
CA THR A 153 -14.27 -13.59 -16.12
C THR A 153 -15.40 -12.81 -16.80
N VAL A 154 -15.59 -13.01 -18.11
CA VAL A 154 -16.66 -12.37 -18.87
C VAL A 154 -18.03 -12.78 -18.33
N LYS A 155 -18.26 -14.08 -18.10
CA LYS A 155 -19.51 -14.60 -17.55
C LYS A 155 -19.84 -13.96 -16.19
N LYS A 156 -18.86 -13.88 -15.29
CA LYS A 156 -19.04 -13.26 -13.97
C LYS A 156 -19.48 -11.80 -14.08
N HIS A 157 -18.77 -11.00 -14.88
CA HIS A 157 -19.06 -9.57 -15.01
C HIS A 157 -20.39 -9.28 -15.71
N LEU A 158 -20.77 -10.08 -16.72
CA LEU A 158 -22.08 -9.94 -17.37
C LEU A 158 -23.24 -10.44 -16.50
N ALA A 159 -23.01 -11.40 -15.61
CA ALA A 159 -24.02 -11.91 -14.69
C ALA A 159 -24.27 -10.99 -13.49
N THR A 160 -23.24 -10.27 -13.01
CA THR A 160 -23.37 -9.36 -11.86
C THR A 160 -24.19 -8.11 -12.17
N GLU A 161 -24.32 -7.70 -13.44
CA GLU A 161 -25.08 -6.52 -13.85
C GLU A 161 -26.34 -6.85 -14.69
N ARG A 162 -26.92 -8.05 -14.49
CA ARG A 162 -28.30 -8.35 -14.89
C ARG A 162 -29.24 -7.97 -13.76
#